data_AF-A0A401J366-F1
#
_entry.id   AF-A0A401J366-F1
#
_cell.length_a   1.000
_cell.length_b   1.000
_cell.length_c   1.000
_cell.angle_alpha   90.00
_cell.angle_beta   90.00
_cell.angle_gamma   90.00
#
_symmetry.space_group_name_H-M   'P 1'
#
loop_
_entity.id
_entity.type
_entity.pdbx_description
1 polymer ?
#
loop_
_entity_poly.entity_id
_entity_poly.type
_entity_poly.pdbx_seq_one_letter_code
_entity_poly.pdbx_strand_id
1 'polypeptide(L)'
;MLLAMGNEVQAEIDSLRQRLAAAEAVAAEVARVKAINAALEARNALLQLQKEKMRRTLFGQRSERTRHLLDQMELTFEECETAASEDEALAALAAVKTNVAPFERKRPARKPLPEHLPRERVVIASPDACPCCGSDRLCKLGEDITETLEVVPRQGKVIQTVREKFSCRDCERSPNRQRRSM
;
A
#
# COMPACT_ATOMS: atom_id res chain seq x y z
N MET A 1 -82.12 -26.32 30.29
CA MET A 1 -81.22 -26.94 29.29
C MET A 1 -81.15 -26.11 28.00
N LEU A 2 -82.28 -25.80 27.34
CA LEU A 2 -82.31 -25.00 26.10
C LEU A 2 -81.72 -23.58 26.20
N LEU A 3 -81.99 -22.86 27.29
CA LEU A 3 -81.42 -21.51 27.51
C LEU A 3 -79.90 -21.53 27.74
N ALA A 4 -79.37 -22.59 28.33
CA ALA A 4 -77.92 -22.74 28.55
C ALA A 4 -77.20 -23.00 27.22
N MET A 5 -77.76 -23.87 26.37
CA MET A 5 -77.22 -24.14 25.04
C MET A 5 -77.28 -22.91 24.12
N GLY A 6 -78.31 -22.07 24.23
CA GLY A 6 -78.39 -20.80 23.50
C GLY A 6 -77.32 -19.79 23.89
N ASN A 7 -76.97 -19.74 25.19
CA ASN A 7 -75.91 -18.85 25.69
C ASN A 7 -74.51 -19.34 25.30
N GLU A 8 -74.29 -20.67 25.27
CA GLU A 8 -73.05 -21.27 24.80
C GLU A 8 -72.82 -20.99 23.31
N VAL A 9 -73.84 -21.18 22.47
CA VAL A 9 -73.78 -20.87 21.03
C VAL A 9 -73.53 -19.38 20.80
N GLN A 10 -74.16 -18.50 21.59
CA GLN A 10 -73.93 -17.06 21.47
C GLN A 10 -72.50 -16.67 21.86
N ALA A 11 -71.95 -17.27 22.92
CA ALA A 11 -70.55 -17.06 23.32
C ALA A 11 -69.56 -17.54 22.25
N GLU A 12 -69.84 -18.67 21.60
CA GLU A 12 -69.03 -19.17 20.48
C GLU A 12 -69.06 -18.21 19.28
N ILE A 13 -70.24 -17.70 18.90
CA ILE A 13 -70.39 -16.72 17.82
C ILE A 13 -69.58 -15.45 18.11
N ASP A 14 -69.64 -14.94 19.35
CA ASP A 14 -68.91 -13.74 19.73
C ASP A 14 -67.40 -13.98 19.77
N SER A 15 -66.94 -15.18 20.15
CA SER A 15 -65.53 -15.58 20.07
C SER A 15 -65.03 -15.66 18.61
N LEU A 16 -65.86 -16.16 17.69
CA LEU A 16 -65.54 -16.24 16.27
C LEU A 16 -65.49 -14.84 15.64
N ARG A 17 -66.41 -13.95 16.02
CA ARG A 17 -66.39 -12.55 15.59
C ARG A 17 -65.14 -11.82 16.05
N GLN A 18 -64.72 -12.02 17.31
CA GLN A 18 -63.46 -11.46 17.81
C GLN A 18 -62.24 -11.99 17.05
N ARG A 19 -62.21 -13.28 16.73
CA ARG A 19 -61.16 -13.89 15.91
C ARG A 19 -61.12 -13.35 14.49
N LEU A 20 -62.28 -13.13 13.85
CA LEU A 20 -62.37 -12.53 12.52
C LEU A 20 -61.86 -11.08 12.54
N ALA A 21 -62.30 -10.27 13.50
CA ALA A 21 -61.81 -8.90 13.65
C ALA A 21 -60.28 -8.83 13.88
N ALA A 22 -59.73 -9.75 14.68
CA ALA A 22 -58.29 -9.86 14.89
C ALA A 22 -57.55 -10.29 13.60
N ALA A 23 -58.11 -11.23 12.83
CA ALA A 23 -57.54 -11.68 11.56
C ALA A 23 -57.55 -10.55 10.50
N GLU A 24 -58.62 -9.76 10.44
CA GLU A 24 -58.70 -8.59 9.56
C GLU A 24 -57.70 -7.50 9.94
N ALA A 25 -57.50 -7.24 11.23
CA ALA A 25 -56.49 -6.31 11.72
C ALA A 25 -55.06 -6.76 11.33
N VAL A 26 -54.76 -8.06 11.49
CA VAL A 26 -53.47 -8.63 11.06
C VAL A 26 -53.30 -8.54 9.55
N ALA A 27 -54.36 -8.82 8.77
CA ALA A 27 -54.31 -8.70 7.31
C ALA A 27 -54.03 -7.25 6.85
N ALA A 28 -54.62 -6.26 7.52
CA ALA A 28 -54.37 -4.85 7.27
C ALA A 28 -52.91 -4.47 7.58
N GLU A 29 -52.35 -4.94 8.69
CA GLU A 29 -50.94 -4.69 9.02
C GLU A 29 -49.98 -5.38 8.04
N VAL A 30 -50.27 -6.63 7.64
CA VAL A 30 -49.48 -7.32 6.60
C VAL A 30 -49.50 -6.55 5.28
N ALA A 31 -50.65 -5.99 4.89
CA ALA A 31 -50.75 -5.16 3.69
C ALA A 31 -49.90 -3.89 3.81
N ARG A 32 -49.91 -3.21 4.97
CA ARG A 32 -49.07 -2.03 5.23
C ARG A 32 -47.58 -2.37 5.16
N VAL A 33 -47.15 -3.45 5.82
CA VAL A 33 -45.75 -3.89 5.82
C VAL A 33 -45.29 -4.24 4.41
N LYS A 34 -46.12 -4.93 3.61
CA LYS A 34 -45.81 -5.22 2.21
C LYS A 34 -45.63 -3.95 1.37
N ALA A 35 -46.50 -2.95 1.56
CA ALA A 35 -46.38 -1.68 0.86
C ALA A 35 -45.10 -0.92 1.24
N ILE A 36 -44.74 -0.92 2.53
CA ILE A 36 -43.49 -0.32 3.01
C ILE A 36 -42.27 -1.06 2.44
N ASN A 37 -42.28 -2.40 2.46
CA ASN A 37 -41.17 -3.20 1.92
C ASN A 37 -40.97 -2.94 0.42
N ALA A 38 -42.05 -2.91 -0.36
CA ALA A 38 -41.96 -2.57 -1.79
C ALA A 38 -41.38 -1.17 -2.03
N ALA A 39 -41.77 -0.18 -1.22
CA ALA A 39 -41.21 1.17 -1.30
C ALA A 39 -39.71 1.22 -0.92
N LEU A 40 -39.30 0.44 0.09
CA LEU A 40 -37.90 0.31 0.51
C LEU A 40 -37.05 -0.40 -0.55
N GLU A 41 -37.58 -1.45 -1.18
CA GLU A 41 -36.92 -2.17 -2.28
C GLU A 41 -36.69 -1.24 -3.48
N ALA A 42 -37.70 -0.45 -3.87
CA ALA A 42 -37.57 0.54 -4.93
C ALA A 42 -36.49 1.59 -4.59
N ARG A 43 -36.46 2.07 -3.34
CA ARG A 43 -35.43 3.01 -2.88
C ARG A 43 -34.04 2.40 -2.89
N ASN A 44 -33.90 1.15 -2.46
CA ASN A 44 -32.64 0.42 -2.48
C ASN A 44 -32.11 0.24 -3.91
N ALA A 45 -32.99 -0.13 -4.86
CA ALA A 45 -32.62 -0.24 -6.26
C ALA A 45 -32.12 1.10 -6.84
N LEU A 46 -32.80 2.20 -6.52
CA LEU A 46 -32.38 3.54 -6.95
C LEU A 46 -31.02 3.94 -6.35
N LEU A 47 -30.80 3.67 -5.05
CA LEU A 47 -29.53 3.94 -4.39
C LEU A 47 -28.38 3.10 -4.96
N GLN A 48 -28.64 1.83 -5.29
CA GLN A 48 -27.65 0.97 -5.95
C GLN A 48 -27.26 1.53 -7.31
N LEU A 49 -28.24 1.93 -8.13
CA LEU A 49 -27.98 2.52 -9.45
C LEU A 49 -27.17 3.84 -9.33
N GLN A 50 -27.50 4.69 -8.36
CA GLN A 50 -26.73 5.90 -8.09
C GLN A 50 -25.28 5.58 -7.67
N LYS A 51 -25.10 4.61 -6.77
CA LYS A 51 -23.77 4.16 -6.34
C LYS A 51 -22.94 3.66 -7.52
N GLU A 52 -23.52 2.87 -8.40
CA GLU A 52 -22.82 2.37 -9.60
C GLU A 52 -22.45 3.50 -10.56
N LYS A 53 -23.34 4.46 -10.79
CA LYS A 53 -23.06 5.66 -11.58
C LYS A 53 -21.90 6.46 -11.00
N MET A 54 -21.88 6.67 -9.69
CA MET A 54 -20.79 7.37 -9.00
C MET A 54 -19.47 6.58 -9.09
N ARG A 55 -19.52 5.25 -8.99
CA ARG A 55 -18.31 4.41 -9.18
C ARG A 55 -17.77 4.49 -10.60
N ARG A 56 -18.63 4.46 -11.63
CA ARG A 56 -18.21 4.59 -13.03
C ARG A 56 -17.63 5.97 -13.34
N THR A 57 -18.19 7.04 -12.79
CA THR A 57 -17.64 8.39 -12.99
C THR A 57 -16.30 8.60 -12.29
N LEU A 58 -16.15 8.12 -11.05
CA LEU A 58 -14.90 8.27 -10.29
C LEU A 58 -13.79 7.33 -10.76
N PHE A 59 -14.13 6.08 -11.08
CA PHE A 59 -13.15 5.03 -11.33
C PHE A 59 -13.15 4.49 -12.76
N GLY A 60 -14.18 4.75 -13.57
CA GLY A 60 -14.28 4.23 -14.95
C GLY A 60 -13.17 4.72 -15.85
N GLN A 61 -12.91 6.04 -15.85
CA GLN A 61 -11.79 6.61 -16.62
C GLN A 61 -10.43 6.08 -16.15
N ARG A 62 -10.26 5.82 -14.85
CA ARG A 62 -9.03 5.22 -14.32
C ARG A 62 -8.88 3.77 -14.76
N SER A 63 -9.94 2.96 -14.69
CA SER A 63 -9.87 1.55 -15.10
C SER A 63 -9.59 1.38 -16.59
N GLU A 64 -10.18 2.21 -17.44
CA GLU A 64 -9.92 2.19 -18.89
C GLU A 64 -8.49 2.62 -19.21
N ARG A 65 -8.03 3.71 -18.59
CA ARG A 65 -6.65 4.18 -18.76
C ARG A 65 -5.61 3.16 -18.26
N THR A 66 -5.83 2.56 -17.09
CA THR A 66 -4.93 1.55 -16.55
C THR A 66 -4.88 0.33 -17.44
N ARG A 67 -6.02 -0.12 -17.98
CA ARG A 67 -6.06 -1.25 -18.92
C ARG A 67 -5.28 -0.96 -20.20
N HIS A 68 -5.48 0.21 -20.80
CA HIS A 68 -4.73 0.60 -21.99
C HIS A 68 -3.21 0.70 -21.74
N LEU A 69 -2.81 1.21 -20.57
CA LEU A 69 -1.39 1.25 -20.18
C LEU A 69 -0.82 -0.16 -19.99
N LEU A 70 -1.59 -1.09 -19.42
CA LEU A 70 -1.15 -2.49 -19.28
C LEU A 70 -0.98 -3.14 -20.65
N ASP A 71 -1.95 -2.98 -21.56
CA ASP A 71 -1.85 -3.53 -22.93
C ASP A 71 -0.61 -2.97 -23.66
N GLN A 72 -0.32 -1.67 -23.50
CA GLN A 72 0.89 -1.06 -24.08
C GLN A 72 2.17 -1.62 -23.45
N MET A 73 2.20 -1.80 -22.13
CA MET A 73 3.37 -2.37 -21.44
C MET A 73 3.60 -3.82 -21.86
N GLU A 74 2.55 -4.62 -21.97
CA GLU A 74 2.62 -6.02 -22.43
C GLU A 74 3.27 -6.10 -23.82
N LEU A 75 2.83 -5.27 -24.77
CA LEU A 75 3.46 -5.19 -26.09
C LEU A 75 4.95 -4.83 -26.02
N THR A 76 5.32 -3.82 -25.21
CA THR A 76 6.74 -3.45 -25.06
C THR A 76 7.58 -4.55 -24.41
N PHE A 77 7.00 -5.36 -23.53
CA PHE A 77 7.68 -6.51 -22.96
C PHE A 77 7.90 -7.59 -24.00
N GLU A 78 6.89 -7.92 -24.82
CA GLU A 78 7.03 -8.86 -25.93
C GLU A 78 8.13 -8.42 -26.91
N GLU A 79 8.17 -7.14 -27.30
CA GLU A 79 9.24 -6.59 -28.13
C GLU A 79 10.63 -6.75 -27.48
N CYS A 80 10.75 -6.50 -26.18
CA CYS A 80 12.00 -6.67 -25.46
C CYS A 80 12.43 -8.15 -25.36
N GLU A 81 11.49 -9.07 -25.14
CA GLU A 81 11.76 -10.51 -25.08
C GLU A 81 12.21 -11.06 -26.43
N THR A 82 11.58 -10.62 -27.52
CA THR A 82 12.01 -11.00 -28.88
C THR A 82 13.41 -10.47 -29.18
N ALA A 83 13.69 -9.20 -28.89
CA ALA A 83 15.02 -8.61 -29.07
C ALA A 83 16.10 -9.34 -28.24
N ALA A 84 15.80 -9.70 -26.98
CA ALA A 84 16.72 -10.46 -26.15
C ALA A 84 16.98 -11.86 -26.72
N SER A 85 15.94 -12.53 -27.24
CA SER A 85 16.06 -13.84 -27.88
C SER A 85 16.91 -13.77 -29.16
N GLU A 86 16.75 -12.71 -29.95
CA GLU A 86 17.56 -12.44 -31.14
C GLU A 86 19.04 -12.19 -30.76
N ASP A 87 19.29 -11.38 -29.74
CA ASP A 87 20.63 -11.12 -29.22
C ASP A 87 21.30 -12.41 -28.71
N GLU A 88 20.57 -13.28 -28.00
CA GLU A 88 21.06 -14.58 -27.55
C GLU A 88 21.40 -15.50 -28.72
N ALA A 89 20.56 -15.54 -29.76
CA ALA A 89 20.83 -16.31 -30.97
C ALA A 89 22.09 -15.79 -31.71
N LEU A 90 22.24 -14.48 -31.83
CA LEU A 90 23.44 -13.85 -32.40
C LEU A 90 24.69 -14.13 -31.55
N ALA A 91 24.58 -14.06 -30.23
CA ALA A 91 25.66 -14.37 -29.31
C ALA A 91 26.07 -15.85 -29.40
N ALA A 92 25.12 -16.78 -29.55
CA ALA A 92 25.40 -18.20 -29.76
C ALA A 92 26.15 -18.44 -31.07
N LEU A 93 25.73 -17.80 -32.17
CA LEU A 93 26.42 -17.86 -33.46
C LEU A 93 27.84 -17.27 -33.40
N ALA A 94 28.04 -16.19 -32.64
CA ALA A 94 29.34 -15.59 -32.41
C ALA A 94 30.25 -16.49 -31.55
N ALA A 95 29.70 -17.10 -30.50
CA ALA A 95 30.43 -18.00 -29.60
C ALA A 95 30.99 -19.23 -30.33
N VAL A 96 30.27 -19.78 -31.31
CA VAL A 96 30.77 -20.87 -32.18
C VAL A 96 32.01 -20.44 -32.97
N LYS A 97 32.13 -19.16 -33.32
CA LYS A 97 33.25 -18.62 -34.12
C LYS A 97 34.41 -18.12 -33.26
N THR A 98 34.20 -17.88 -31.96
CA THR A 98 35.21 -17.29 -31.09
C THR A 98 35.51 -18.21 -29.91
N ASN A 99 36.70 -18.80 -29.89
CA ASN A 99 37.19 -19.58 -28.75
C ASN A 99 37.77 -18.63 -27.69
N VAL A 100 36.90 -18.02 -26.88
CA VAL A 100 37.31 -17.14 -25.77
C VAL A 100 37.21 -17.91 -24.46
N ALA A 101 38.31 -18.03 -23.73
CA ALA A 101 38.33 -18.69 -22.43
C ALA A 101 37.40 -17.95 -21.44
N PRO A 102 36.63 -18.68 -20.61
CA PRO A 102 35.80 -18.05 -19.59
C PRO A 102 36.70 -17.31 -18.60
N PHE A 103 36.48 -16.00 -18.47
CA PHE A 103 37.10 -15.19 -17.43
C PHE A 103 36.03 -14.71 -16.46
N GLU A 104 36.31 -14.81 -15.16
CA GLU A 104 35.42 -14.23 -14.15
C GLU A 104 35.51 -12.70 -14.24
N ARG A 105 34.42 -12.08 -14.67
CA ARG A 105 34.25 -10.63 -14.59
C ARG A 105 34.21 -10.24 -13.11
N LYS A 106 35.33 -9.73 -12.59
CA LYS A 106 35.35 -9.09 -11.26
C LYS A 106 34.29 -8.00 -11.24
N ARG A 107 33.38 -8.06 -10.25
CA ARG A 107 32.40 -6.99 -10.00
C ARG A 107 33.15 -5.66 -9.92
N PRO A 108 32.71 -4.61 -10.64
CA PRO A 108 33.34 -3.31 -10.57
C PRO A 108 33.15 -2.76 -9.15
N ALA A 109 34.20 -2.86 -8.33
CA ALA A 109 34.28 -2.17 -7.05
C ALA A 109 34.68 -0.72 -7.31
N ARG A 110 34.04 0.22 -6.61
CA ARG A 110 34.46 1.63 -6.64
C ARG A 110 35.89 1.70 -6.09
N LYS A 111 36.83 2.15 -6.93
CA LYS A 111 38.19 2.43 -6.47
C LYS A 111 38.14 3.57 -5.45
N PRO A 112 38.96 3.53 -4.38
CA PRO A 112 39.08 4.64 -3.45
C PRO A 112 39.50 5.92 -4.20
N LEU A 113 39.11 7.08 -3.67
CA LEU A 113 39.49 8.37 -4.25
C LEU A 113 41.01 8.55 -4.13
N PRO A 114 41.66 9.19 -5.13
CA PRO A 114 43.11 9.37 -5.12
C PRO A 114 43.62 10.11 -3.87
N GLU A 115 44.74 9.66 -3.30
CA GLU A 115 45.32 10.20 -2.06
C GLU A 115 45.91 11.61 -2.21
N HIS A 116 46.28 12.00 -3.43
CA HIS A 116 46.91 13.29 -3.72
C HIS A 116 45.92 14.47 -3.76
N LEU A 117 44.62 14.23 -3.72
CA LEU A 117 43.61 15.28 -3.68
C LEU A 117 43.52 15.88 -2.25
N PRO A 118 43.42 17.20 -2.11
CA PRO A 118 43.25 17.83 -0.80
C PRO A 118 41.94 17.36 -0.15
N ARG A 119 42.02 16.94 1.12
CA ARG A 119 40.89 16.45 1.91
C ARG A 119 40.41 17.52 2.89
N GLU A 120 39.15 17.90 2.77
CA GLU A 120 38.49 18.84 3.67
C GLU A 120 37.55 18.08 4.61
N ARG A 121 37.76 18.21 5.93
CA ARG A 121 36.99 17.46 6.95
C ARG A 121 35.82 18.32 7.44
N VAL A 122 34.61 17.92 7.08
CA VAL A 122 33.36 18.56 7.54
C VAL A 122 32.74 17.69 8.62
N VAL A 123 32.80 18.15 9.87
CA VAL A 123 32.22 17.43 11.02
C VAL A 123 30.77 17.87 11.21
N ILE A 124 29.85 16.92 11.10
CA ILE A 124 28.46 17.11 11.48
C ILE A 124 28.38 16.82 12.98
N ALA A 125 28.27 17.90 13.77
CA ALA A 125 28.18 17.84 15.21
C ALA A 125 26.95 17.03 15.67
N SER A 126 27.08 16.43 16.84
CA SER A 126 25.98 15.75 17.50
C SER A 126 24.94 16.73 18.02
N PRO A 127 23.70 16.27 18.25
CA PRO A 127 22.81 16.98 19.15
C PRO A 127 23.42 17.03 20.56
N ASP A 128 23.22 18.13 21.28
CA ASP A 128 23.69 18.32 22.67
C ASP A 128 22.92 17.47 23.69
N ALA A 129 21.73 16.97 23.31
CA ALA A 129 20.85 16.17 24.14
C ALA A 129 20.37 14.91 23.41
N CYS A 130 20.14 13.84 24.18
CA CYS A 130 19.59 12.60 23.65
C CYS A 130 18.16 12.82 23.13
N PRO A 131 17.84 12.48 21.87
CA PRO A 131 16.49 12.65 21.33
C PRO A 131 15.47 11.67 21.93
N CYS A 132 15.90 10.66 22.68
CA CYS A 132 15.00 9.69 23.33
C CYS A 132 14.58 10.11 24.74
N CYS A 133 15.51 10.61 25.57
CA CYS A 133 15.26 10.91 26.98
C CYS A 133 15.62 12.34 27.39
N GLY A 134 16.17 13.16 26.48
CA GLY A 134 16.56 14.54 26.76
C GLY A 134 17.82 14.69 27.62
N SER A 135 18.53 13.61 27.96
CA SER A 135 19.73 13.71 28.79
C SER A 135 20.95 14.22 28.01
N ASP A 136 21.83 14.94 28.70
CA ASP A 136 23.10 15.48 28.23
C ASP A 136 24.26 14.48 28.32
N ARG A 137 24.02 13.29 28.90
CA ARG A 137 25.00 12.22 29.10
C ARG A 137 25.21 11.39 27.83
N LEU A 138 25.65 12.06 26.77
CA LEU A 138 26.05 11.45 25.50
C LEU A 138 27.52 11.06 25.53
N CYS A 139 27.82 9.83 25.13
CA CYS A 139 29.19 9.33 24.94
C CYS A 139 29.47 9.10 23.47
N LYS A 140 30.59 9.63 22.98
CA LYS A 140 31.07 9.41 21.61
C LYS A 140 31.52 7.96 21.47
N LEU A 141 30.91 7.24 20.52
CA LEU A 141 31.17 5.82 20.25
C LEU A 141 32.09 5.62 19.04
N GLY A 142 32.03 6.51 18.06
CA GLY A 142 32.84 6.43 16.85
C GLY A 142 32.45 7.48 15.81
N GLU A 143 33.00 7.36 14.62
CA GLU A 143 32.76 8.29 13.50
C GLU A 143 32.46 7.50 12.22
N ASP A 144 31.41 7.89 11.50
CA ASP A 144 31.17 7.44 10.14
C ASP A 144 31.71 8.46 9.15
N ILE A 145 32.67 8.05 8.33
CA ILE A 145 33.32 8.91 7.34
C ILE A 145 32.74 8.59 5.97
N THR A 146 32.26 9.62 5.27
CA THR A 146 31.82 9.52 3.88
C THR A 146 32.63 10.48 3.01
N GLU A 147 33.28 9.96 1.98
CA GLU A 147 34.13 10.74 1.07
C GLU A 147 33.36 11.09 -0.20
N THR A 148 33.34 12.38 -0.55
CA THR A 148 32.70 12.89 -1.78
C THR A 148 33.71 13.71 -2.57
N LEU A 149 33.86 13.44 -3.86
CA LEU A 149 34.71 14.25 -4.74
C LEU A 149 33.93 15.47 -5.21
N GLU A 150 34.39 16.66 -4.84
CA GLU A 150 33.88 17.94 -5.34
C GLU A 150 34.83 18.48 -6.42
N VAL A 151 34.26 18.84 -7.57
CA VAL A 151 35.00 19.39 -8.70
C VAL A 151 34.88 20.91 -8.66
N VAL A 152 35.97 21.58 -8.30
CA VAL A 152 36.11 23.04 -8.43
C VAL A 152 36.75 23.31 -9.79
N PRO A 153 36.39 24.38 -10.52
CA PRO A 153 37.07 24.70 -11.77
C PRO A 153 38.60 24.74 -11.59
N ARG A 154 39.32 23.89 -12.34
CA ARG A 154 40.79 23.65 -12.30
C ARG A 154 41.35 22.74 -11.19
N GLN A 155 40.63 22.41 -10.12
CA GLN A 155 41.13 21.54 -9.04
C GLN A 155 40.01 20.68 -8.42
N GLY A 156 40.28 19.41 -8.10
CA GLY A 156 39.36 18.59 -7.31
C GLY A 156 39.70 18.66 -5.83
N LYS A 157 38.69 18.53 -4.97
CA LYS A 157 38.88 18.31 -3.52
C LYS A 157 37.98 17.19 -3.04
N VAL A 158 38.41 16.49 -1.99
CA VAL A 158 37.63 15.42 -1.38
C VAL A 158 37.03 15.95 -0.08
N ILE A 159 35.70 16.04 -0.01
CA ILE A 159 35.00 16.36 1.23
C ILE A 159 34.84 15.06 2.02
N GLN A 160 35.48 14.99 3.18
CA GLN A 160 35.24 13.97 4.19
C GLN A 160 34.14 14.45 5.14
N THR A 161 32.92 14.00 4.91
CA THR A 161 31.80 14.27 5.82
C THR A 161 31.86 13.26 6.96
N VAL A 162 32.14 13.75 8.16
CA VAL A 162 32.27 12.97 9.39
C VAL A 162 30.98 13.10 10.20
N ARG A 163 30.28 11.98 10.37
CA ARG A 163 29.11 11.89 11.24
C ARG A 163 29.50 11.19 12.53
N GLU A 164 29.51 11.93 13.62
CA GLU A 164 29.83 11.37 14.92
C GLU A 164 28.68 10.47 15.42
N LYS A 165 29.02 9.29 15.94
CA LYS A 165 28.09 8.32 16.54
C LYS A 165 28.13 8.44 18.05
N PHE A 166 26.95 8.46 18.68
CA PHE A 166 26.81 8.58 20.13
C PHE A 166 25.90 7.50 20.70
N SER A 167 26.13 7.19 21.97
CA SER A 167 25.21 6.45 22.84
C SER A 167 24.87 7.30 24.06
N CYS A 168 23.60 7.26 24.49
CA CYS A 168 23.18 7.83 25.76
C CYS A 168 23.46 6.84 26.90
N ARG A 169 24.00 7.31 28.02
CA ARG A 169 24.23 6.45 29.20
C ARG A 169 22.96 6.09 29.97
N ASP A 170 21.91 6.92 29.89
CA ASP A 170 20.70 6.72 30.70
C ASP A 170 19.69 5.80 30.03
N CYS A 171 19.60 5.82 28.69
CA CYS A 171 18.68 4.96 27.94
C CYS A 171 19.39 3.90 27.09
N GLU A 172 20.73 3.86 27.09
CA GLU A 172 21.60 2.94 26.34
C GLU A 172 21.31 2.87 24.82
N ARG A 173 20.51 3.80 24.30
CA ARG A 173 20.01 3.76 22.93
C ARG A 173 20.87 4.65 22.03
N SER A 174 21.30 4.10 20.90
CA SER A 174 21.95 4.87 19.85
C SER A 174 20.89 5.47 18.92
N PRO A 175 20.81 6.81 18.79
CA PRO A 175 19.80 7.45 17.94
C PRO A 175 20.05 7.24 16.44
N ASN A 176 21.26 6.81 16.06
CA ASN A 176 21.69 6.69 14.66
C ASN A 176 21.65 5.25 14.10
N ARG A 177 20.87 4.35 14.69
CA ARG A 177 20.68 2.98 14.18
C ARG A 177 19.71 2.97 13.00
N GLN A 178 20.08 3.59 11.88
CA GLN A 178 19.37 3.41 10.63
C GLN A 178 19.55 1.94 10.22
N ARG A 179 18.46 1.15 10.32
CA ARG A 179 18.36 -0.17 9.69
C ARG A 179 18.58 0.07 8.20
N ARG A 180 19.74 -0.30 7.67
CA ARG A 180 19.89 -0.57 6.24
C ARG A 180 19.04 -1.81 5.97
N SER A 181 17.78 -1.60 5.60
CA SER A 181 16.97 -2.64 4.96
C SER A 181 17.68 -3.02 3.66
N MET A 182 18.01 -4.31 3.54
CA MET A 182 18.41 -4.94 2.28
C MET A 182 17.33 -4.76 1.22
#